data_AF-A0A257S5P6-F1
#
_entry.id   AF-A0A257S5P6-F1
#
_cell.length_a   1.000
_cell.length_b   1.000
_cell.length_c   1.000
_cell.angle_alpha   90.00
_cell.angle_beta   90.00
_cell.angle_gamma   90.00
#
_symmetry.space_group_name_H-M   'P 1'
#
loop_
_entity.id
_entity.type
_entity.pdbx_description
1 polymer ?
#
loop_
_entity_poly.entity_id
_entity_poly.type
_entity_poly.pdbx_seq_one_letter_code
_entity_poly.pdbx_strand_id
1 'polypeptide(L)'
;MTGSESVSAGVRRALRAALARLAPGPFLAVTSARHRAHAQRLFERWGCLDLNRTLIEHFGPRVLTGPFAGLALSPLTRRDHLGP
;
A
#
# COMPACT_ATOMS: atom_id res chain seq x y z
N MET A 1 33.26 -12.04 2.85
CA MET A 1 33.15 -10.91 3.80
C MET A 1 32.78 -9.67 3.01
N THR A 2 31.48 -9.39 2.83
CA THR A 2 31.00 -8.21 2.10
C THR A 2 30.62 -7.13 3.11
N GLY A 3 31.55 -6.20 3.34
CA GLY A 3 31.32 -5.01 4.13
C GLY A 3 30.36 -4.08 3.39
N SER A 4 29.07 -4.17 3.70
CA SER A 4 28.10 -3.14 3.36
C SER A 4 28.34 -1.96 4.29
N GLU A 5 29.00 -0.91 3.80
CA GLU A 5 29.07 0.38 4.48
C GLU A 5 27.67 0.82 4.92
N SER A 6 27.47 0.99 6.22
CA SER A 6 26.21 1.46 6.76
C SER A 6 26.03 2.93 6.39
N VAL A 7 25.35 3.21 5.29
CA VAL A 7 24.94 4.58 4.95
C VAL A 7 24.17 5.16 6.15
N SER A 8 24.64 6.28 6.69
CA SER A 8 24.05 6.89 7.89
C SER A 8 22.59 7.29 7.65
N ALA A 9 21.79 7.31 8.71
CA ALA A 9 20.36 7.66 8.61
C ALA A 9 20.14 9.06 8.01
N GLY A 10 21.05 10.00 8.28
CA GLY A 10 21.03 11.35 7.73
C GLY A 10 21.21 11.37 6.20
N VAL A 11 22.20 10.63 5.68
CA VAL A 11 22.46 10.55 4.23
C VAL A 11 21.27 9.92 3.49
N ARG A 12 20.67 8.85 4.04
CA ARG A 12 19.44 8.26 3.47
C ARG A 12 18.27 9.24 3.43
N ARG A 13 18.09 10.06 4.47
CA ARG A 13 17.02 11.06 4.53
C ARG A 13 17.24 12.15 3.47
N ALA A 14 18.47 12.64 3.33
CA ALA A 14 18.82 13.63 2.32
C ALA A 14 18.60 13.11 0.89
N LEU A 15 19.02 11.87 0.61
CA LEU A 15 18.80 11.23 -0.69
C LEU A 15 17.31 11.09 -1.02
N ARG A 16 16.49 10.65 -0.06
CA ARG A 16 15.03 10.57 -0.25
C ARG A 16 14.42 11.93 -0.54
N ALA A 17 14.83 12.97 0.17
CA ALA A 17 14.34 14.33 -0.05
C ALA A 17 14.74 14.85 -1.44
N ALA A 18 15.97 14.57 -1.88
CA ALA A 18 16.43 14.91 -3.23
C ALA A 18 15.63 14.18 -4.31
N LEU A 19 15.43 12.86 -4.17
CA LEU A 19 14.65 12.06 -5.12
C LEU A 19 13.18 12.49 -5.19
N ALA A 20 12.58 12.84 -4.05
CA ALA A 20 11.21 13.35 -4.01
C ALA A 20 11.05 14.68 -4.76
N ARG A 21 12.12 15.49 -4.85
CA ARG A 21 12.12 16.77 -5.58
C ARG A 21 12.47 16.62 -7.06
N LEU A 22 13.50 15.80 -7.37
CA LEU A 22 14.04 15.68 -8.73
C LEU A 22 13.21 14.75 -9.62
N ALA A 23 12.59 13.73 -9.05
CA ALA A 23 11.82 12.73 -9.80
C ALA A 23 10.57 12.30 -9.00
N PRO A 24 9.60 13.21 -8.79
CA PRO A 24 8.45 12.95 -7.92
C PRO A 24 7.61 11.76 -8.39
N GLY A 25 7.37 11.60 -9.69
CA GLY A 25 6.59 10.48 -10.24
C GLY A 25 7.19 9.10 -9.92
N PRO A 26 8.43 8.81 -10.36
CA PRO A 26 9.11 7.56 -10.04
C PRO A 26 9.28 7.33 -8.54
N PHE A 27 9.64 8.37 -7.78
CA PHE A 27 9.77 8.28 -6.33
C PHE A 27 8.44 7.83 -5.70
N LEU A 28 7.34 8.51 -6.03
CA LEU A 28 6.01 8.18 -5.53
C LEU A 28 5.58 6.77 -5.95
N ALA A 29 5.86 6.34 -7.18
CA ALA A 29 5.52 5.00 -7.64
C ALA A 29 6.19 3.92 -6.77
N VAL A 30 7.50 4.05 -6.53
CA VAL A 30 8.27 3.10 -5.73
C VAL A 30 7.86 3.14 -4.26
N THR A 31 7.72 4.32 -3.66
CA THR A 31 7.32 4.43 -2.25
C THR A 31 5.90 3.92 -2.04
N SER A 32 4.98 4.23 -2.94
CA SER A 32 3.60 3.74 -2.89
C SER A 32 3.54 2.22 -2.99
N ALA A 33 4.27 1.62 -3.93
CA ALA A 33 4.34 0.16 -4.05
C ALA A 33 4.86 -0.50 -2.77
N ARG A 34 5.92 0.06 -2.17
CA ARG A 34 6.47 -0.44 -0.89
C ARG A 34 5.47 -0.29 0.26
N HIS A 35 4.74 0.82 0.33
CA HIS A 35 3.74 1.06 1.35
C HIS A 35 2.55 0.10 1.19
N ARG A 36 2.06 -0.14 -0.03
CA ARG A 36 1.02 -1.14 -0.29
C ARG A 36 1.45 -2.53 0.14
N ALA A 37 2.66 -2.97 -0.25
CA ALA A 37 3.18 -4.27 0.17
C ALA A 37 3.38 -4.39 1.70
N HIS A 38 3.68 -3.29 2.39
CA HIS A 38 3.71 -3.28 3.85
C HIS A 38 2.31 -3.39 4.45
N ALA A 39 1.38 -2.54 4.01
CA ALA A 39 0.00 -2.54 4.49
C ALA A 39 -0.67 -3.90 4.28
N GLN A 40 -0.46 -4.51 3.12
CA GLN A 40 -1.00 -5.83 2.81
C GLN A 40 -0.49 -6.91 3.76
N ARG A 41 0.82 -6.93 4.07
CA ARG A 41 1.37 -7.84 5.08
C ARG A 41 0.79 -7.59 6.47
N LEU A 42 0.46 -6.35 6.79
CA LEU A 42 -0.17 -6.01 8.06
C LEU A 42 -1.61 -6.53 8.11
N PHE A 43 -2.38 -6.32 7.05
CA PHE A 43 -3.74 -6.84 6.92
C PHE A 43 -3.81 -8.36 6.98
N GLU A 44 -2.86 -9.04 6.34
CA GLU A 44 -2.71 -10.49 6.43
C GLU A 44 -2.45 -10.94 7.87
N ARG A 45 -1.47 -10.31 8.55
CA ARG A 45 -1.13 -10.63 9.96
C ARG A 45 -2.27 -10.36 10.93
N TRP A 46 -3.16 -9.42 10.62
CA TRP A 46 -4.32 -9.08 11.45
C TRP A 46 -5.58 -9.86 11.07
N GLY A 47 -5.54 -10.73 10.05
CA GLY A 47 -6.71 -11.48 9.57
C GLY A 47 -7.76 -10.61 8.86
N CYS A 48 -7.41 -9.39 8.47
CA CYS A 48 -8.35 -8.48 7.80
C CYS A 48 -8.71 -8.96 6.38
N LEU A 49 -7.87 -9.76 5.74
CA LEU A 49 -8.13 -10.27 4.39
C LEU A 49 -9.34 -11.21 4.36
N ASP A 50 -9.46 -12.11 5.33
CA ASP A 50 -10.59 -13.04 5.41
C ASP A 50 -11.89 -12.31 5.76
N LEU A 51 -11.82 -11.34 6.67
CA LEU A 51 -12.96 -10.47 6.97
C LEU A 51 -13.40 -9.69 5.72
N ASN A 52 -12.47 -9.09 4.99
CA ASN A 52 -12.77 -8.37 3.75
C ASN A 52 -13.38 -9.29 2.69
N ARG A 53 -12.91 -10.54 2.59
CA ARG A 53 -13.49 -11.55 1.70
C ARG A 53 -14.95 -11.82 2.05
N THR A 54 -15.25 -12.12 3.32
CA THR A 54 -16.63 -12.36 3.78
C THR A 54 -17.53 -11.13 3.55
N LEU A 55 -17.02 -9.93 3.81
CA LEU A 55 -17.77 -8.70 3.56
C LEU A 55 -18.07 -8.49 2.07
N ILE A 56 -17.10 -8.76 1.19
CA ILE A 56 -17.28 -8.63 -0.26
C ILE A 56 -18.21 -9.72 -0.80
N GLU A 57 -18.14 -10.95 -0.30
CA GLU A 57 -19.05 -12.03 -0.67
C GLU A 57 -20.49 -11.72 -0.24
N HIS A 58 -20.68 -11.17 0.96
CA HIS A 58 -22.02 -10.92 1.50
C HIS A 58 -22.66 -9.64 0.94
N PHE A 59 -21.91 -8.54 0.85
CA PHE A 59 -22.43 -7.23 0.47
C PHE A 59 -22.08 -6.83 -0.96
N GLY A 60 -21.25 -7.61 -1.66
CA GLY A 60 -20.71 -7.26 -2.95
C GLY A 60 -19.54 -6.28 -2.87
N PRO A 61 -18.78 -6.12 -3.98
CA PRO A 61 -17.60 -5.27 -4.03
C PRO A 61 -17.97 -3.80 -4.21
N ARG A 62 -18.56 -3.18 -3.18
CA ARG A 62 -18.96 -1.77 -3.18
C ARG A 62 -18.67 -1.10 -1.84
N VAL A 63 -18.61 0.22 -1.85
CA VAL A 63 -18.57 1.02 -0.63
C VAL A 63 -19.91 0.88 0.10
N LEU A 64 -19.88 0.50 1.38
CA LEU A 64 -21.09 0.23 2.17
C LEU A 64 -21.70 1.49 2.79
N THR A 65 -20.87 2.45 3.20
CA THR A 65 -21.31 3.63 3.97
C THR A 65 -20.54 4.89 3.58
N GLY A 66 -21.08 6.05 3.94
CA GLY A 66 -20.47 7.36 3.72
C GLY A 66 -20.84 8.00 2.36
N PRO A 67 -20.16 9.10 1.97
CA PRO A 67 -20.53 9.90 0.82
C PRO A 67 -20.39 9.18 -0.53
N PHE A 68 -19.67 8.05 -0.56
CA PHE A 68 -19.48 7.22 -1.76
C PHE A 68 -20.24 5.89 -1.68
N ALA A 69 -21.20 5.73 -0.77
CA ALA A 69 -21.95 4.49 -0.61
C ALA A 69 -22.58 4.04 -1.95
N GLY A 70 -22.49 2.73 -2.23
CA GLY A 70 -22.95 2.13 -3.48
C GLY A 70 -21.91 2.12 -4.60
N LEU A 71 -20.83 2.90 -4.50
CA LEU A 71 -19.79 2.92 -5.52
C LEU A 71 -19.06 1.57 -5.61
N ALA A 72 -18.99 1.02 -6.82
CA ALA A 72 -18.32 -0.25 -7.06
C ALA A 72 -16.80 -0.10 -6.88
N LEU A 73 -16.19 -1.04 -6.17
CA LEU A 73 -14.75 -1.11 -6.03
C LEU A 73 -14.14 -1.47 -7.39
N SER A 74 -13.22 -0.61 -7.86
CA SER A 74 -12.41 -0.91 -9.04
C SER A 74 -11.62 -2.20 -8.83
N PRO A 75 -11.22 -2.91 -9.90
CA PRO A 75 -10.38 -4.10 -9.77
C PRO A 75 -9.09 -3.85 -8.97
N LEU A 76 -8.48 -2.67 -9.13
CA LEU A 76 -7.28 -2.30 -8.38
C LEU A 76 -7.58 -2.14 -6.89
N THR A 77 -8.63 -1.39 -6.54
CA THR A 77 -9.05 -1.19 -5.14
C THR A 77 -9.44 -2.51 -4.49
N ARG A 78 -10.10 -3.40 -5.23
CA ARG A 78 -10.46 -4.73 -4.73
C ARG A 78 -9.22 -5.56 -4.35
N ARG A 79 -8.15 -5.51 -5.17
CA ARG A 79 -6.87 -6.17 -4.86
C ARG A 79 -6.21 -5.60 -3.62
N ASP A 80 -6.33 -4.30 -3.37
CA ASP A 80 -5.79 -3.70 -2.13
C ASP A 80 -6.51 -4.24 -0.87
N HIS A 81 -7.79 -4.61 -0.98
CA HIS A 81 -8.56 -5.18 0.14
C HIS A 81 -8.40 -6.69 0.34
N LEU A 82 -8.16 -7.44 -0.74
CA LEU A 82 -8.11 -8.91 -0.71
C LEU A 82 -6.68 -9.47 -0.78
N GLY A 83 -5.70 -8.63 -1.11
CA GLY A 83 -4.38 -9.09 -1.52
C GLY A 83 -4.31 -9.41 -3.02
N PRO A 84 -3.12 -9.78 -3.51
CA PRO A 84 -2.87 -10.17 -4.90
C PRO A 84 -3.68 -11.40 -5.31
#